data_AF-A0A1F7YJJ9-F1
#
_entry.id   AF-A0A1F7YJJ9-F1
#
_cell.length_a   1.000
_cell.length_b   1.000
_cell.length_c   1.000
_cell.angle_alpha   90.00
_cell.angle_beta   90.00
_cell.angle_gamma   90.00
#
_symmetry.space_group_name_H-M   'P 1'
#
loop_
_entity.id
_entity.type
_entity.pdbx_description
1 polymer ?
#
loop_
_entity_poly.entity_id
_entity_poly.type
_entity_poly.pdbx_seq_one_letter_code
_entity_poly.pdbx_strand_id
1 'polypeptide(L)'
;MDLHKTFPKTSNYLNSLDITSADSLDKTAKRLMDDMNAYERASQALRRRFVRGAETVQGIDRGGRLMKIKRDKEGGTYKYFVEGGNGSWSHPEERIWVVAMYCLWQDSK
;
A
#
# COMPACT_ATOMS: atom_id res chain seq x y z
N MET A 1 -8.78 -14.46 5.95
CA MET A 1 -8.64 -14.10 4.52
C MET A 1 -7.24 -14.49 4.11
N ASP A 2 -7.06 -15.24 3.02
CA ASP A 2 -5.72 -15.60 2.54
C ASP A 2 -5.21 -14.48 1.62
N LEU A 3 -4.18 -13.76 2.06
CA LEU A 3 -3.64 -12.62 1.31
C LEU A 3 -2.96 -13.03 0.02
N HIS A 4 -2.36 -14.22 -0.05
CA HIS A 4 -1.74 -14.73 -1.27
C HIS A 4 -2.77 -15.04 -2.36
N LYS A 5 -3.97 -15.48 -1.96
CA LYS A 5 -5.10 -15.64 -2.88
C LYS A 5 -5.80 -14.33 -3.23
N THR A 6 -5.78 -13.37 -2.30
CA THR A 6 -6.42 -12.06 -2.49
C THR A 6 -5.58 -11.14 -3.39
N PHE A 7 -4.25 -11.27 -3.31
CA PHE A 7 -3.27 -10.48 -4.06
C PHE A 7 -2.31 -11.40 -4.83
N PRO A 8 -2.82 -12.18 -5.80
CA PRO A 8 -2.04 -13.20 -6.50
C PRO A 8 -0.89 -12.60 -7.31
N LYS A 9 -1.05 -11.40 -7.89
CA LYS A 9 0.02 -10.78 -8.67
C LYS A 9 1.18 -10.36 -7.79
N THR A 10 0.88 -9.72 -6.66
CA THR A 10 1.90 -9.34 -5.67
C THR A 10 2.57 -10.57 -5.07
N SER A 11 1.81 -11.63 -4.76
CA SER A 11 2.39 -12.88 -4.28
C SER A 11 3.38 -13.47 -5.28
N ASN A 12 3.02 -13.55 -6.56
CA ASN A 12 3.89 -14.07 -7.60
C ASN A 12 5.15 -13.21 -7.78
N TYR A 13 4.97 -11.89 -7.80
CA TYR A 13 6.07 -10.93 -7.89
C TYR A 13 7.05 -11.10 -6.73
N LEU A 14 6.57 -11.04 -5.48
CA LEU A 14 7.43 -11.12 -4.30
C LEU A 14 8.13 -12.48 -4.17
N ASN A 15 7.50 -13.57 -4.61
CA ASN A 15 8.11 -14.90 -4.63
C ASN A 15 9.24 -15.03 -5.68
N SER A 16 9.27 -14.16 -6.68
CA SER A 16 10.35 -14.12 -7.69
C SER A 16 11.55 -13.28 -7.28
N LEU A 17 11.43 -12.50 -6.20
CA LEU A 17 12.48 -11.62 -5.70
C LEU A 17 13.37 -12.31 -4.68
N ASP A 18 14.65 -11.96 -4.69
CA ASP A 18 15.48 -12.08 -3.50
C ASP A 18 15.11 -10.95 -2.53
N ILE A 19 14.32 -11.30 -1.51
CA ILE A 19 13.82 -10.32 -0.54
C ILE A 19 14.93 -9.67 0.28
N THR A 20 16.12 -10.27 0.38
CA THR A 20 17.23 -9.72 1.17
C THR A 20 17.81 -8.47 0.50
N SER A 21 17.89 -8.48 -0.82
CA SER A 21 18.36 -7.38 -1.66
C SER A 21 17.26 -6.44 -2.14
N ALA A 22 15.99 -6.81 -1.96
CA ALA A 22 14.84 -6.01 -2.39
C ALA A 22 14.71 -4.64 -1.67
N ASP A 23 13.94 -3.75 -2.29
CA ASP A 23 13.65 -2.43 -1.76
C ASP A 23 12.78 -2.47 -0.49
N SER A 24 12.72 -1.34 0.22
CA SER A 24 12.01 -1.25 1.51
C SER A 24 10.49 -1.43 1.37
N LEU A 25 9.92 -1.06 0.21
CA LEU A 25 8.50 -1.23 -0.06
C LEU A 25 8.18 -2.71 -0.32
N ASP A 26 9.02 -3.41 -1.06
CA ASP A 26 8.89 -4.86 -1.30
C ASP A 26 9.02 -5.66 0.00
N LYS A 27 10.01 -5.33 0.83
CA LYS A 27 10.16 -5.91 2.18
C LYS A 27 8.92 -5.68 3.04
N THR A 28 8.36 -4.48 2.99
CA THR A 28 7.12 -4.15 3.71
C THR A 28 5.94 -4.92 3.16
N ALA A 29 5.76 -4.97 1.84
CA ALA A 29 4.68 -5.72 1.21
C ALA A 29 4.77 -7.21 1.54
N LYS A 30 5.97 -7.81 1.50
CA LYS A 30 6.21 -9.20 1.88
C LYS A 30 5.84 -9.47 3.33
N ARG A 31 6.28 -8.62 4.26
CA ARG A 31 5.88 -8.70 5.67
C ARG A 31 4.37 -8.67 5.84
N LEU A 32 3.66 -7.78 5.12
CA LEU A 32 2.21 -7.68 5.21
C LEU A 32 1.50 -8.89 4.57
N MET A 33 2.04 -9.46 3.49
CA MET A 33 1.51 -10.67 2.86
C MET A 33 1.62 -11.88 3.80
N ASP A 34 2.72 -11.97 4.55
CA ASP A 34 3.01 -13.10 5.45
C ASP A 34 2.36 -12.92 6.84
N ASP A 35 2.02 -11.69 7.27
CA ASP A 35 1.29 -11.38 8.51
C ASP A 35 -0.06 -10.68 8.24
N MET A 36 -1.12 -11.48 8.21
CA MET A 36 -2.50 -11.01 8.03
C MET A 36 -2.90 -9.96 9.09
N ASN A 37 -2.46 -10.10 10.34
CA ASN A 37 -2.81 -9.16 11.38
C ASN A 37 -2.11 -7.81 11.17
N ALA A 38 -0.85 -7.82 10.73
CA ALA A 38 -0.15 -6.59 10.36
C ALA A 38 -0.84 -5.89 9.19
N TYR A 39 -1.23 -6.64 8.16
CA TYR A 39 -1.98 -6.10 7.03
C TYR A 39 -3.31 -5.46 7.47
N GLU A 40 -4.13 -6.16 8.25
CA GLU A 40 -5.42 -5.62 8.69
C GLU A 40 -5.24 -4.37 9.56
N ARG A 41 -4.26 -4.36 10.48
CA ARG A 41 -3.94 -3.17 11.27
C ARG A 41 -3.58 -1.97 10.39
N ALA A 42 -2.67 -2.15 9.43
CA ALA A 42 -2.24 -1.09 8.52
C ALA A 42 -3.38 -0.60 7.62
N SER A 43 -4.14 -1.54 7.04
CA SER A 43 -5.31 -1.27 6.19
C SER A 43 -6.39 -0.48 6.93
N GLN A 44 -6.75 -0.89 8.15
CA GLN A 44 -7.73 -0.17 8.95
C GLN A 44 -7.20 1.20 9.41
N ALA A 45 -5.92 1.31 9.75
CA ALA A 45 -5.31 2.59 10.10
C ALA A 45 -5.37 3.59 8.93
N LEU A 46 -5.01 3.15 7.72
CA LEU A 46 -5.14 3.94 6.50
C LEU A 46 -6.60 4.35 6.26
N ARG A 47 -7.54 3.39 6.33
CA ARG A 47 -8.97 3.64 6.14
C ARG A 47 -9.51 4.70 7.10
N ARG A 48 -9.10 4.64 8.38
CA ARG A 48 -9.52 5.58 9.43
C ARG A 48 -9.08 7.01 9.15
N ARG A 49 -7.95 7.25 8.48
CA ARG A 49 -7.52 8.59 8.09
C ARG A 49 -8.59 9.27 7.21
N PHE A 50 -9.01 8.57 6.16
CA PHE A 50 -10.05 9.08 5.24
C PHE A 50 -11.43 9.16 5.88
N VAL A 51 -11.80 8.20 6.75
CA VAL A 51 -13.07 8.28 7.50
C VAL A 51 -13.12 9.52 8.40
N ARG A 52 -11.97 9.98 8.89
CA ARG A 52 -11.83 11.21 9.69
C ARG A 52 -11.67 12.48 8.85
N GLY A 53 -11.92 12.41 7.54
CA GLY A 53 -11.94 13.58 6.67
C GLY A 53 -10.58 13.95 6.05
N ALA A 54 -9.56 13.11 6.14
CA ALA A 54 -8.33 13.35 5.38
C ALA A 54 -8.60 13.24 3.88
N GLU A 55 -8.26 14.27 3.10
CA GLU A 55 -8.31 14.23 1.62
C GLU A 55 -7.16 13.38 1.05
N THR A 56 -5.97 13.58 1.62
CA THR A 56 -4.77 12.80 1.30
C THR A 56 -4.08 12.30 2.56
N VAL A 57 -3.35 11.20 2.40
CA VAL A 57 -2.51 10.58 3.43
C VAL A 57 -1.13 10.38 2.82
N GLN A 58 -0.08 10.53 3.61
CA GLN A 58 1.28 10.32 3.12
C GLN A 58 1.60 8.82 3.02
N GLY A 59 2.45 8.47 2.07
CA GLY A 59 3.07 7.17 1.89
C GLY A 59 4.52 7.31 1.42
N ILE A 60 5.25 6.20 1.35
CA ILE A 60 6.60 6.15 0.78
C ILE A 60 6.60 5.23 -0.45
N ASP A 61 7.15 5.69 -1.57
CA ASP A 61 7.28 4.91 -2.80
C ASP A 61 8.54 4.02 -2.80
N ARG A 62 8.75 3.25 -3.89
CA ARG A 62 9.92 2.36 -4.05
C ARG A 62 11.26 3.10 -3.97
N GLY A 63 11.30 4.37 -4.39
CA GLY A 63 12.50 5.22 -4.35
C GLY A 63 12.72 5.90 -3.00
N GLY A 64 11.93 5.57 -1.97
CA GLY A 64 12.01 6.22 -0.66
C GLY A 64 11.43 7.64 -0.64
N ARG A 65 10.69 8.05 -1.67
CA ARG A 65 10.13 9.41 -1.77
C ARG A 65 8.77 9.46 -1.08
N LEU A 66 8.51 10.56 -0.38
CA LEU A 66 7.19 10.86 0.12
C LEU A 66 6.21 11.05 -1.05
N MET A 67 5.05 10.43 -0.93
CA MET A 67 3.97 10.53 -1.90
C MET A 67 2.63 10.72 -1.21
N LYS A 68 1.63 11.17 -1.97
CA LYS A 68 0.25 11.26 -1.47
C LYS A 68 -0.56 10.04 -1.92
N ILE A 69 -1.39 9.58 -1.00
CA ILE A 69 -2.43 8.56 -1.19
C ILE A 69 -3.76 9.28 -1.03
N LYS A 70 -4.68 9.10 -1.96
CA LYS A 70 -6.09 9.54 -1.81
C LYS A 70 -7.04 8.36 -1.91
N ARG A 71 -8.29 8.57 -1.52
CA ARG A 71 -9.35 7.56 -1.61
C ARG A 71 -10.64 8.18 -2.14
N ASP A 72 -11.02 7.80 -3.35
CA ASP A 72 -12.23 8.30 -4.02
C ASP A 72 -13.29 7.20 -4.12
N LYS A 73 -14.56 7.60 -4.20
CA LYS A 73 -15.68 6.69 -4.40
C LYS A 73 -16.05 6.67 -5.88
N GLU A 74 -15.78 5.56 -6.56
CA GLU A 74 -16.12 5.36 -7.97
C GLU A 74 -17.10 4.19 -8.09
N GLY A 75 -18.24 4.40 -8.75
CA GLY A 75 -19.23 3.34 -8.97
C GLY A 75 -19.72 2.68 -7.67
N GLY A 76 -19.81 3.43 -6.58
CA GLY A 76 -20.22 2.90 -5.27
C GLY A 76 -19.09 2.30 -4.43
N THR A 77 -17.90 2.07 -5.01
CA THR A 77 -16.76 1.43 -4.34
C THR A 77 -15.65 2.43 -4.06
N TYR A 78 -15.02 2.33 -2.89
CA TYR A 78 -13.84 3.13 -2.58
C TYR A 78 -12.61 2.55 -3.27
N LYS A 79 -11.92 3.38 -4.05
CA LYS A 79 -10.63 3.08 -4.65
C LYS A 79 -9.57 3.98 -4.08
N TYR A 80 -8.35 3.45 -3.98
CA TYR A 80 -7.19 4.21 -3.55
C TYR A 80 -6.37 4.63 -4.75
N PHE A 81 -5.80 5.83 -4.70
CA PHE A 81 -4.91 6.34 -5.73
C PHE A 81 -3.63 6.85 -5.10
N VAL A 82 -2.57 6.81 -5.88
CA VAL A 82 -1.24 7.27 -5.50
C VAL A 82 -0.77 8.35 -6.47
N GLU A 83 -0.17 9.41 -5.94
CA GLU A 83 0.39 10.50 -6.73
C GLU A 83 1.78 10.11 -7.24
N GLY A 84 1.93 10.02 -8.56
CA GLY A 84 3.22 9.84 -9.21
C GLY A 84 4.08 11.11 -9.13
N GLY A 85 5.38 10.99 -9.40
CA GLY A 85 6.32 12.13 -9.32
C GLY A 85 6.03 13.29 -10.28
N ASN A 86 5.14 13.10 -11.26
CA ASN A 86 4.66 14.13 -12.18
C ASN A 86 3.32 14.77 -11.74
N GLY A 87 2.82 14.46 -10.55
CA GLY A 87 1.51 14.93 -10.05
C GLY A 87 0.30 14.17 -10.61
N SER A 88 0.50 13.16 -11.46
CA SER A 88 -0.59 12.32 -11.95
C SER A 88 -1.04 11.29 -10.92
N TRP A 89 -2.33 10.97 -10.89
CA TRP A 89 -2.89 9.97 -9.99
C TRP A 89 -3.07 8.64 -10.71
N SER A 90 -2.59 7.55 -10.11
CA SER A 90 -2.78 6.20 -10.63
C SER A 90 -3.38 5.26 -9.58
N HIS A 91 -4.11 4.25 -10.05
CA HIS A 91 -4.61 3.17 -9.21
C HIS A 91 -3.59 2.02 -9.24
N PRO A 92 -3.05 1.58 -8.09
CA PRO A 92 -2.20 0.40 -8.07
C PRO A 92 -3.00 -0.84 -8.45
N GLU A 93 -2.36 -1.80 -9.12
CA GLU A 93 -3.05 -3.02 -9.56
C GLU A 93 -3.70 -3.79 -8.41
N GLU A 94 -3.05 -3.79 -7.23
CA GLU A 94 -3.53 -4.45 -6.04
C GLU A 94 -3.39 -3.54 -4.82
N ARG A 95 -4.44 -3.52 -3.97
CA ARG A 95 -4.54 -2.64 -2.80
C ARG A 95 -3.38 -2.76 -1.82
N ILE A 96 -2.75 -3.95 -1.74
CA ILE A 96 -1.62 -4.22 -0.85
C ILE A 96 -0.49 -3.19 -1.01
N TRP A 97 -0.24 -2.69 -2.22
CA TRP A 97 0.79 -1.68 -2.46
C TRP A 97 0.51 -0.36 -1.77
N VAL A 98 -0.74 0.12 -1.80
CA VAL A 98 -1.13 1.34 -1.08
C VAL A 98 -0.96 1.15 0.43
N VAL A 99 -1.35 -0.01 0.94
CA VAL A 99 -1.23 -0.33 2.36
C VAL A 99 0.24 -0.42 2.76
N ALA A 100 1.10 -1.02 1.92
CA ALA A 100 2.53 -1.09 2.13
C ALA A 100 3.19 0.29 2.12
N MET A 101 2.84 1.17 1.16
CA MET A 101 3.34 2.54 1.10
C MET A 101 2.99 3.34 2.36
N TYR A 102 1.74 3.20 2.84
CA TYR A 102 1.30 3.81 4.09
C TYR A 102 2.02 3.22 5.31
N CYS A 103 2.15 1.90 5.38
CA CYS A 103 2.82 1.22 6.49
C CYS A 103 4.29 1.62 6.57
N LEU A 104 5.00 1.64 5.44
CA LEU A 104 6.39 2.06 5.37
C LEU A 104 6.57 3.51 5.84
N TRP A 105 5.65 4.41 5.46
CA TRP A 105 5.64 5.77 5.97
C TRP A 105 5.37 5.85 7.48
N GLN A 106 4.44 5.04 8.01
CA GLN A 106 4.21 4.96 9.46
C GLN A 106 5.45 4.47 10.21
N ASP A 107 6.15 3.47 9.68
CA ASP A 107 7.35 2.87 10.27
C ASP A 107 8.56 3.82 10.21
N SER A 108 8.56 4.80 9.30
CA SER A 108 9.62 5.82 9.16
C SER A 108 9.53 6.99 10.15
N LYS A 109 8.51 6.99 11.02
CA LYS A 109 8.26 8.05 12.01
C LYS A 109 8.66 7.63 13.41
#